data_AF-A0A139PBC1-F1
#
_entry.id   AF-A0A139PBC1-F1
#
_cell.length_a   1.000
_cell.length_b   1.000
_cell.length_c   1.000
_cell.angle_alpha   90.00
_cell.angle_beta   90.00
_cell.angle_gamma   90.00
#
_symmetry.space_group_name_H-M   'P 1'
#
loop_
_entity.id
_entity.type
_entity.pdbx_description
1 polymer ?
#
loop_
_entity_poly.entity_id
_entity_poly.type
_entity_poly.pdbx_seq_one_letter_code
_entity_poly.pdbx_strand_id
1 'polypeptide(L)'
;MNIPERSLDKVLKVLKAEQKIFFTVKHGRGGGIRLASIKAIFLSLIKVKKERQEAYMANIAAFFEESIEFTQRVIERVKDGFKQIQQLSLFELDIG
;
A
#
# COMPACT_ATOMS: atom_id res chain seq x y z
N MET A 1 2.86 13.75 24.66
CA MET A 1 2.02 13.58 23.46
C MET A 1 1.24 12.28 23.61
N ASN A 2 0.07 12.33 24.24
CA ASN A 2 -0.75 11.13 24.49
C ASN A 2 -1.86 11.11 23.44
N ILE A 3 -1.64 10.40 22.33
CA ILE A 3 -2.66 10.16 21.31
C ILE A 3 -3.69 9.21 21.95
N PRO A 4 -4.94 9.64 22.21
CA PRO A 4 -5.91 8.75 22.84
C PRO A 4 -6.13 7.55 21.93
N GLU A 5 -6.25 6.37 22.52
CA GLU A 5 -6.31 5.04 21.85
C GLU A 5 -7.35 4.98 20.70
N ARG A 6 -8.38 5.84 20.73
CA ARG A 6 -9.40 6.00 19.68
C ARG A 6 -8.99 6.86 18.48
N SER A 7 -7.96 7.69 18.58
CA SER A 7 -7.53 8.59 17.49
C SER A 7 -6.58 7.92 16.51
N LEU A 8 -5.67 7.07 16.99
CA LEU A 8 -4.82 6.26 16.12
C LEU A 8 -5.64 5.29 15.27
N ASP A 9 -6.59 4.58 15.89
CA ASP A 9 -7.50 3.66 15.17
C ASP A 9 -8.29 4.39 14.07
N LYS A 10 -8.79 5.61 14.33
CA LYS A 10 -9.45 6.44 13.31
C LYS A 10 -8.51 6.78 12.17
N VAL A 11 -7.28 7.21 12.46
CA VAL A 11 -6.28 7.54 11.43
C VAL A 11 -5.97 6.32 10.57
N LEU A 12 -5.74 5.16 11.18
CA LEU A 12 -5.44 3.92 10.45
C LEU A 12 -6.61 3.46 9.57
N LYS A 13 -7.85 3.58 10.07
CA LYS A 13 -9.06 3.30 9.27
C LYS A 13 -9.21 4.24 8.09
N VAL A 14 -8.97 5.54 8.28
CA VAL A 14 -9.00 6.52 7.18
C VAL A 14 -7.92 6.20 6.15
N LEU A 15 -6.68 5.99 6.58
CA LEU A 15 -5.58 5.67 5.67
C LEU A 15 -5.81 4.35 4.91
N LYS A 16 -6.45 3.35 5.54
CA LYS A 16 -6.85 2.10 4.88
C LYS A 16 -7.96 2.33 3.87
N ALA A 17 -8.99 3.09 4.22
CA ALA A 17 -10.10 3.45 3.32
C ALA A 17 -9.63 4.24 2.09
N GLU A 18 -8.67 5.14 2.30
CA GLU A 18 -8.01 5.91 1.23
C GLU A 18 -6.97 5.09 0.44
N GLN A 19 -6.78 3.80 0.77
CA GLN A 19 -5.81 2.91 0.12
C GLN A 19 -4.39 3.48 0.12
N LYS A 20 -3.98 4.08 1.25
CA LYS A 20 -2.60 4.56 1.48
C LYS A 20 -1.74 3.51 2.19
N ILE A 21 -2.38 2.64 2.97
CA ILE A 21 -1.74 1.57 3.75
C ILE A 21 -2.46 0.23 3.59
N PHE A 22 -1.71 -0.86 3.72
CA PHE A 22 -2.26 -2.13 4.19
C PHE A 22 -2.15 -2.18 5.71
N PHE A 23 -3.21 -2.67 6.36
CA PHE A 23 -3.31 -2.66 7.81
C PHE A 23 -4.18 -3.80 8.34
N THR A 24 -3.66 -4.51 9.34
CA THR A 24 -4.39 -5.47 10.17
C THR A 24 -3.99 -5.38 11.64
N VAL A 25 -4.92 -5.74 12.51
CA VAL A 25 -4.72 -5.83 13.96
C VAL A 25 -4.93 -7.28 14.39
N LYS A 26 -3.94 -7.84 15.07
CA LYS A 26 -4.09 -9.13 15.74
C LYS A 26 -4.32 -8.87 17.23
N HIS A 27 -5.49 -9.23 17.73
CA HIS A 27 -5.85 -9.10 19.15
C HIS A 27 -5.31 -10.28 19.99
N GLY A 28 -5.10 -10.05 21.30
CA GLY A 28 -4.70 -11.09 22.26
C GLY A 28 -3.22 -11.04 22.69
N ARG A 29 -2.78 -12.03 23.48
CA ARG A 29 -1.37 -12.14 23.94
C ARG A 29 -0.47 -12.46 22.73
N GLY A 30 0.57 -11.65 22.53
CA GLY A 30 1.38 -11.69 21.30
C GLY A 30 0.70 -11.04 20.09
N GLY A 31 -0.35 -10.24 20.33
CA GLY A 31 -0.98 -9.39 19.34
C GLY A 31 -0.09 -8.23 18.88
N GLY A 32 -0.57 -7.48 17.90
CA GLY A 32 0.16 -6.36 17.33
C GLY A 32 -0.50 -5.79 16.08
N ILE A 33 0.14 -4.78 15.50
CA ILE A 33 -0.30 -4.12 14.28
C ILE A 33 0.65 -4.50 13.16
N ARG A 34 0.10 -4.98 12.04
CA ARG A 34 0.82 -5.03 10.76
C ARG A 34 0.44 -3.79 9.97
N LEU A 35 1.43 -3.06 9.51
CA LEU A 35 1.24 -1.83 8.75
C LEU A 35 2.31 -1.73 7.67
N ALA A 36 1.90 -1.44 6.44
CA ALA A 36 2.83 -1.07 5.38
C ALA A 36 2.21 -0.02 4.47
N SER A 37 3.06 0.90 3.99
CA SER A 37 2.67 1.83 2.94
C SER A 37 2.52 1.09 1.61
N ILE A 38 1.41 1.32 0.92
CA ILE A 38 1.18 0.75 -0.41
C ILE A 38 2.21 1.28 -1.41
N LYS A 39 2.61 2.56 -1.30
CA LYS A 39 3.68 3.13 -2.13
C LYS A 39 5.01 2.43 -1.91
N ALA A 40 5.37 2.12 -0.66
CA ALA A 40 6.60 1.40 -0.36
C ALA A 40 6.58 -0.01 -0.95
N ILE A 41 5.44 -0.72 -0.84
CA ILE A 41 5.25 -2.04 -1.45
C ILE A 41 5.39 -1.97 -2.97
N PHE A 42 4.75 -0.98 -3.61
CA PHE A 42 4.86 -0.77 -5.05
C PHE A 42 6.31 -0.51 -5.49
N LEU A 43 7.04 0.35 -4.78
CA LEU A 43 8.45 0.62 -5.07
C LEU A 43 9.33 -0.62 -4.91
N SER A 44 9.05 -1.49 -3.93
CA SER A 44 9.74 -2.78 -3.83
C SER A 44 9.34 -3.72 -4.96
N LEU A 45 8.08 -3.73 -5.40
CA LEU A 45 7.60 -4.58 -6.49
C LEU A 45 8.29 -4.27 -7.82
N ILE A 46 8.53 -2.99 -8.14
CA ILE A 46 9.26 -2.57 -9.35
C ILE A 46 10.64 -3.23 -9.42
N LYS A 47 11.28 -3.46 -8.27
CA LYS A 47 12.62 -4.08 -8.18
C LYS A 47 12.58 -5.61 -8.30
N VAL A 48 11.39 -6.22 -8.24
CA VAL A 48 11.20 -7.67 -8.31
C VAL A 48 11.00 -8.09 -9.78
N LYS A 49 11.70 -9.15 -10.19
CA LYS A 49 11.55 -9.77 -11.52
C LYS A 49 10.09 -10.18 -11.76
N LYS A 50 9.59 -10.00 -12.99
CA LYS A 50 8.20 -10.28 -13.39
C LYS A 50 7.72 -11.67 -12.95
N GLU A 51 8.55 -12.70 -13.13
CA GLU A 51 8.29 -14.10 -12.72
C GLU A 51 7.97 -14.27 -11.22
N ARG A 52 8.42 -13.36 -10.36
CA ARG A 52 8.20 -13.40 -8.91
C ARG A 52 7.15 -12.42 -8.41
N GLN A 53 6.61 -11.56 -9.28
CA GLN A 53 5.66 -10.54 -8.87
C GLN A 53 4.34 -11.14 -8.37
N GLU A 54 3.86 -12.22 -8.99
CA GLU A 54 2.65 -12.93 -8.55
C GLU A 54 2.82 -13.50 -7.14
N ALA A 55 3.92 -14.22 -6.87
CA ALA A 55 4.22 -14.75 -5.55
C ALA A 55 4.39 -13.62 -4.51
N TYR A 56 5.01 -12.51 -4.91
CA TYR A 56 5.15 -11.35 -4.04
C TYR A 56 3.77 -10.75 -3.66
N MET A 57 2.87 -10.59 -4.64
CA MET A 57 1.50 -10.12 -4.38
C MET A 57 0.72 -11.09 -3.48
N ALA A 58 0.82 -12.40 -3.73
CA ALA A 58 0.18 -13.42 -2.89
C ALA A 58 0.67 -13.37 -1.44
N ASN A 59 1.97 -13.18 -1.23
CA ASN A 59 2.55 -13.02 0.10
C ASN A 59 2.04 -11.76 0.83
N ILE A 60 1.91 -10.64 0.12
CA ILE A 60 1.35 -9.40 0.69
C ILE A 60 -0.11 -9.62 1.08
N ALA A 61 -0.92 -10.21 0.19
CA ALA A 61 -2.32 -10.51 0.44
C ALA A 61 -2.48 -11.39 1.70
N ALA A 62 -1.73 -12.50 1.77
CA ALA A 62 -1.75 -13.39 2.93
C ALA A 62 -1.27 -12.71 4.22
N PHE A 63 -0.19 -11.92 4.16
CA PHE A 63 0.37 -11.25 5.34
C PHE A 63 -0.59 -10.21 5.94
N PHE A 64 -1.37 -9.53 5.09
CA PHE A 64 -2.38 -8.55 5.49
C PHE A 64 -3.80 -9.10 5.51
N GLU A 65 -3.99 -10.42 5.39
CA GLU A 65 -5.31 -11.06 5.47
C GLU A 65 -6.32 -10.43 4.48
N GLU A 66 -5.83 -9.99 3.33
CA GLU A 66 -6.60 -9.43 2.23
C GLU A 66 -6.72 -10.44 1.08
N SER A 67 -7.68 -10.24 0.18
CA SER A 67 -7.73 -11.03 -1.06
C SER A 67 -6.62 -10.65 -2.04
N ILE A 68 -6.21 -11.61 -2.88
CA ILE A 68 -5.21 -11.37 -3.93
C ILE A 68 -5.75 -10.34 -4.92
N GLU A 69 -7.04 -10.44 -5.29
CA GLU A 69 -7.71 -9.53 -6.22
C GLU A 69 -7.79 -8.10 -5.67
N PHE A 70 -8.04 -7.93 -4.37
CA PHE A 70 -7.97 -6.61 -3.73
C PHE A 70 -6.56 -6.06 -3.78
N THR A 71 -5.57 -6.86 -3.38
CA THR A 71 -4.16 -6.46 -3.35
C THR A 71 -3.66 -6.02 -4.72
N GLN A 72 -3.96 -6.80 -5.77
CA GLN A 72 -3.63 -6.46 -7.16
C GLN A 72 -4.27 -5.14 -7.60
N ARG A 73 -5.58 -4.95 -7.35
CA ARG A 73 -6.29 -3.71 -7.73
C ARG A 73 -5.71 -2.47 -7.06
N VAL A 74 -5.37 -2.57 -5.78
CA VAL A 74 -4.78 -1.47 -5.02
C VAL A 74 -3.41 -1.09 -5.57
N ILE A 75 -2.59 -2.09 -5.90
CA ILE A 75 -1.25 -1.86 -6.45
C ILE A 75 -1.33 -1.28 -7.87
N GLU A 76 -2.23 -1.77 -8.72
CA GLU A 76 -2.41 -1.24 -10.08
C GLU A 76 -2.87 0.22 -10.06
N ARG A 77 -3.76 0.59 -9.13
CA ARG A 77 -4.17 2.00 -8.96
C ARG A 77 -2.99 2.92 -8.64
N VAL A 78 -2.05 2.47 -7.80
CA VAL A 78 -0.84 3.26 -7.48
C VAL A 78 0.09 3.34 -8.68
N LYS A 79 0.23 2.25 -9.44
CA LYS A 79 1.00 2.23 -10.69
C LYS A 79 0.46 3.22 -11.71
N ASP A 80 -0.85 3.28 -11.89
CA ASP A 80 -1.47 4.22 -12.84
C ASP A 80 -1.36 5.67 -12.38
N GLY A 81 -1.54 5.94 -11.07
CA GLY A 81 -1.28 7.26 -10.51
C GLY A 81 0.18 7.70 -10.70
N PHE A 82 1.14 6.76 -10.61
CA PHE A 82 2.55 7.06 -10.86
C PHE A 82 2.84 7.40 -12.32
N LYS A 83 2.26 6.67 -13.27
CA LYS A 83 2.37 6.98 -14.72
C LYS A 83 1.83 8.37 -15.05
N GLN A 84 0.68 8.75 -14.48
CA GLN A 84 0.08 10.07 -14.70
C GLN A 84 1.00 11.21 -14.22
N ILE A 85 1.59 11.06 -13.03
CA ILE A 85 2.54 12.05 -12.48
C ILE A 85 3.78 12.17 -13.38
N GLN A 86 4.34 11.04 -13.83
CA GLN A 86 5.47 11.06 -14.76
C GLN A 86 5.12 11.79 -16.06
N GLN A 87 3.96 11.50 -16.64
CA GLN A 87 3.53 12.13 -17.89
C GLN A 87 3.38 13.66 -17.73
N LEU A 88 2.77 14.13 -16.63
CA LEU A 88 2.68 15.57 -16.33
C LEU A 88 4.06 16.21 -16.18
N SER A 89 4.99 15.55 -15.48
CA SER A 89 6.35 16.08 -15.30
C SER A 89 7.15 16.19 -16.60
N LEU A 90 6.90 15.32 -17.58
CA LEU A 90 7.53 15.39 -18.90
C LEU A 90 6.99 16.59 -19.70
N PHE A 91 5.68 16.85 -19.63
CA PHE A 91 5.09 18.03 -20.27
C PHE A 91 5.60 19.35 -19.69
N GLU A 92 5.78 19.44 -18.37
CA GLU A 92 6.34 20.65 -17.73
C GLU A 92 7.78 20.92 -18.14
N LEU A 93 8.58 19.86 -18.40
CA LEU A 93 9.96 19.99 -18.86
C LEU A 93 10.05 20.48 -20.32
N ASP A 94 9.13 20.07 -21.18
CA ASP A 94 9.12 20.41 -22.61
C ASP A 94 8.65 21.86 -22.91
N ILE A 95 7.97 22.52 -21.95
CA ILE A 95 7.46 23.90 -22.09
C ILE A 95 8.35 24.97 -21.43
N GLY A 96 9.54 24.59 -20.96
CA GLY A 96 10.54 25.45 -20.33
C GLY A 96 11.57 26.03 -21.30
#